data_AF-A0A438CYE2-F1
#
_entry.id   AF-A0A438CYE2-F1
#
_cell.length_a   1.000
_cell.length_b   1.000
_cell.length_c   1.000
_cell.angle_alpha   90.00
_cell.angle_beta   90.00
_cell.angle_gamma   90.00
#
_symmetry.space_group_name_H-M   'P 1'
#
loop_
_entity.id
_entity.type
_entity.pdbx_description
1 polymer ?
#
loop_
_entity_poly.entity_id
_entity_poly.type
_entity_poly.pdbx_seq_one_letter_code
_entity_poly.pdbx_strand_id
1 'polypeptide(L)'
;MASIASALPIYDIVHWAHAVGAKVLVDACQSVPHMAVDVQRLDADFLVASSHKMCGPTGIGFLYGKSDLLFAMPPFLGGGEMISDVFLDHSTFAEPPSRFEAGTPAIGEAIGLGAAIDYLSAIGMQKIHDYEPMKIFAMDLMGSRNT
;
A
#
# COMPACT_ATOMS: atom_id res chain seq x y z
N MET A 1 7.33 -6.18 6.57
CA MET A 1 7.78 -6.49 7.95
C MET A 1 6.58 -6.58 8.87
N ALA A 2 6.52 -7.60 9.73
CA ALA A 2 5.50 -7.73 10.78
C ALA A 2 6.09 -7.40 12.16
N SER A 3 5.35 -7.65 13.25
CA SER A 3 5.79 -7.40 14.64
C SER A 3 7.17 -7.97 15.01
N ILE A 4 7.64 -8.99 14.28
CA ILE A 4 8.95 -9.65 14.47
C ILE A 4 10.06 -9.10 13.54
N ALA A 5 9.80 -8.00 12.81
CA ALA A 5 10.72 -7.36 11.87
C ALA A 5 11.29 -8.28 10.76
N SER A 6 10.68 -9.45 10.50
CA SER A 6 11.07 -10.32 9.39
C SER A 6 10.42 -9.89 8.07
N ALA A 7 11.10 -10.15 6.96
CA ALA A 7 10.57 -10.04 5.61
C ALA A 7 10.16 -11.43 5.11
N LEU A 8 8.99 -11.51 4.47
CA LEU A 8 8.49 -12.73 3.83
C LEU A 8 9.00 -12.82 2.37
N PRO A 9 9.21 -14.02 1.83
CA PRO A 9 9.54 -14.21 0.41
C PRO A 9 8.29 -14.01 -0.47
N ILE A 10 7.83 -12.76 -0.59
CA ILE A 10 6.55 -12.42 -1.26
C ILE A 10 6.52 -12.92 -2.71
N TYR A 11 7.64 -12.83 -3.43
CA TYR A 11 7.73 -13.32 -4.82
C TYR A 11 7.37 -14.81 -4.93
N ASP A 12 7.96 -15.65 -4.06
CA ASP A 12 7.70 -17.09 -4.07
C ASP A 12 6.26 -17.39 -3.65
N ILE A 13 5.75 -16.68 -2.64
CA ILE A 13 4.36 -16.81 -2.17
C ILE A 13 3.37 -16.49 -3.29
N VAL A 14 3.59 -15.39 -4.02
CA VAL A 14 2.76 -15.01 -5.16
C VAL A 14 2.81 -16.09 -6.24
N HIS A 15 4.01 -16.56 -6.59
CA HIS A 15 4.18 -17.60 -7.59
C HIS A 15 3.42 -18.89 -7.23
N TRP A 16 3.54 -19.37 -5.99
CA TRP A 16 2.85 -20.59 -5.54
C TRP A 16 1.34 -20.41 -5.46
N ALA A 17 0.86 -19.24 -5.02
CA ALA A 17 -0.57 -18.94 -4.95
C ALA A 17 -1.20 -18.90 -6.35
N HIS A 18 -0.54 -18.25 -7.30
CA HIS A 18 -1.00 -18.19 -8.69
C HIS A 18 -1.02 -19.56 -9.37
N ALA A 19 -0.08 -20.44 -9.03
CA ALA A 19 -0.06 -21.81 -9.54
C ALA A 19 -1.33 -22.62 -9.20
N VAL A 20 -2.07 -22.22 -8.15
CA VAL A 20 -3.34 -22.83 -7.76
C VAL A 20 -4.56 -21.94 -8.05
N GLY A 21 -4.37 -20.84 -8.78
CA GLY A 21 -5.43 -19.88 -9.10
C GLY A 21 -5.88 -18.99 -7.94
N ALA A 22 -5.13 -18.97 -6.83
CA ALA A 22 -5.41 -18.08 -5.71
C ALA A 22 -4.92 -16.64 -6.00
N LYS A 23 -5.50 -15.68 -5.27
CA LYS A 23 -5.13 -14.26 -5.33
C LYS A 23 -4.37 -13.86 -4.07
N VAL A 24 -3.41 -12.94 -4.21
CA VAL A 24 -2.52 -12.50 -3.12
C VAL A 24 -2.69 -11.03 -2.82
N LEU A 25 -3.04 -10.74 -1.57
CA LEU A 25 -2.99 -9.40 -0.99
C LEU A 25 -1.74 -9.26 -0.12
N VAL A 26 -0.96 -8.21 -0.37
CA VAL A 26 0.26 -7.90 0.37
C VAL A 26 0.01 -6.71 1.30
N ASP A 27 0.16 -6.91 2.61
CA ASP A 27 0.29 -5.80 3.56
C ASP A 27 1.71 -5.24 3.49
N ALA A 28 1.82 -4.04 2.91
CA ALA A 28 3.08 -3.36 2.69
C ALA A 28 3.27 -2.14 3.60
N CYS A 29 2.46 -2.01 4.66
CA CYS A 29 2.51 -0.87 5.58
C CYS A 29 3.89 -0.64 6.24
N GLN A 30 4.72 -1.67 6.33
CA GLN A 30 6.07 -1.63 6.90
C GLN A 30 7.18 -1.85 5.87
N SER A 31 6.86 -2.05 4.60
CA SER A 31 7.86 -2.12 3.53
C SER A 31 7.90 -0.83 2.72
N VAL A 32 6.75 -0.29 2.31
CA VAL A 32 6.65 0.96 1.53
C VAL A 32 7.43 2.12 2.16
N PRO A 33 7.46 2.33 3.49
CA PRO A 33 8.23 3.43 4.08
C PRO A 33 9.75 3.21 4.11
N HIS A 34 10.22 1.97 3.97
CA HIS A 34 11.57 1.54 4.37
C HIS A 34 12.39 0.93 3.23
N MET A 35 11.75 0.52 2.13
CA MET A 35 12.41 -0.09 0.99
C MET A 35 11.65 0.17 -0.31
N ALA A 36 12.35 0.03 -1.44
CA ALA A 36 11.70 0.07 -2.74
C ALA A 36 10.73 -1.12 -2.88
N VAL A 37 9.49 -0.84 -3.29
CA VAL A 37 8.46 -1.84 -3.55
C VAL A 37 8.06 -1.74 -5.02
N ASP A 38 8.22 -2.83 -5.76
CA ASP A 38 7.83 -2.94 -7.17
C ASP A 38 6.69 -3.97 -7.28
N VAL A 39 5.47 -3.46 -7.43
CA VAL A 39 4.26 -4.30 -7.53
C VAL A 39 4.23 -5.15 -8.80
N GLN A 40 4.86 -4.70 -9.89
CA GLN A 40 4.92 -5.48 -11.13
C GLN A 40 5.88 -6.64 -10.99
N ARG A 41 7.04 -6.41 -10.38
CA ARG A 41 8.01 -7.48 -10.09
C ARG A 41 7.48 -8.49 -9.07
N LEU A 42 6.76 -8.02 -8.06
CA LEU A 42 6.15 -8.90 -7.06
C LEU A 42 4.97 -9.69 -7.61
N ASP A 43 4.34 -9.21 -8.69
CA ASP A 43 3.13 -9.75 -9.30
C ASP A 43 1.93 -9.89 -8.34
N ALA A 44 1.93 -9.13 -7.23
CA ALA A 44 0.85 -9.14 -6.25
C ALA A 44 -0.48 -8.70 -6.88
N ASP A 45 -1.58 -9.35 -6.51
CA ASP A 45 -2.92 -8.99 -6.98
C ASP A 45 -3.44 -7.72 -6.31
N PHE A 46 -3.13 -7.57 -5.01
CA PHE A 46 -3.43 -6.38 -4.21
C PHE A 46 -2.25 -6.00 -3.31
N LEU A 47 -2.10 -4.71 -3.02
CA LEU A 47 -1.13 -4.19 -2.05
C LEU A 47 -1.72 -3.01 -1.30
N VAL A 48 -1.55 -2.96 0.02
CA VAL A 48 -2.04 -1.87 0.87
C VAL A 48 -0.92 -1.19 1.64
N ALA A 49 -1.05 0.13 1.84
CA ALA A 49 -0.16 0.90 2.70
C ALA A 49 -0.84 2.14 3.30
N SER A 50 -0.26 2.67 4.38
CA SER A 50 -0.78 3.82 5.13
C SER A 50 0.19 5.00 5.10
N SER A 51 -0.32 6.19 4.79
CA SER A 51 0.46 7.43 4.65
C SER A 51 1.23 7.83 5.91
N HIS A 52 0.58 7.71 7.09
CA HIS A 52 1.18 8.10 8.38
C HIS A 52 2.38 7.26 8.81
N LYS A 53 2.71 6.18 8.09
CA LYS A 53 3.94 5.39 8.30
C LYS A 53 5.07 5.81 7.37
N MET A 54 4.80 6.64 6.36
CA MET A 54 5.73 7.07 5.31
C MET A 54 5.87 8.58 5.24
N CYS A 55 6.01 9.24 6.40
CA CYS A 55 6.15 10.70 6.55
C CYS A 55 4.96 11.54 6.04
N GLY A 56 3.85 10.91 5.64
CA GLY A 56 2.63 11.60 5.22
C GLY A 56 1.63 11.81 6.37
N PRO A 57 0.51 12.48 6.10
CA PRO A 57 -0.53 12.76 7.09
C PRO A 57 -1.31 11.51 7.52
N THR A 58 -1.96 11.58 8.69
CA THR A 58 -3.02 10.63 9.08
C THR A 58 -4.27 10.83 8.21
N GLY A 59 -5.20 9.87 8.24
CA GLY A 59 -6.47 9.98 7.50
C GLY A 59 -6.43 9.57 6.04
N ILE A 60 -5.26 9.24 5.49
CA ILE A 60 -5.10 8.72 4.12
C ILE A 60 -4.20 7.47 4.06
N GLY A 61 -4.52 6.60 3.10
CA GLY A 61 -3.76 5.42 2.73
C GLY A 61 -4.15 5.05 1.30
N PHE A 62 -3.61 3.97 0.76
CA PHE A 62 -3.95 3.54 -0.59
C PHE A 62 -4.05 2.02 -0.71
N LEU A 63 -4.85 1.61 -1.68
CA LEU A 63 -4.95 0.25 -2.19
C LEU A 63 -4.46 0.25 -3.64
N TYR A 64 -3.46 -0.56 -3.91
CA TYR A 64 -3.15 -1.02 -5.26
C TYR A 64 -3.92 -2.32 -5.52
N GLY A 65 -4.47 -2.44 -6.72
CA GLY A 65 -5.01 -3.69 -7.25
C GLY A 65 -4.75 -3.79 -8.74
N LYS A 66 -4.56 -5.00 -9.26
CA LYS A 66 -4.46 -5.21 -10.71
C LYS A 66 -5.73 -4.72 -11.41
N SER A 67 -5.57 -4.10 -12.57
CA SER A 67 -6.66 -3.39 -13.26
C SER A 67 -7.86 -4.30 -13.54
N ASP A 68 -7.61 -5.49 -14.11
CA ASP A 68 -8.61 -6.52 -14.38
C ASP A 68 -9.41 -6.92 -13.12
N LEU A 69 -8.74 -7.02 -11.97
CA LEU A 69 -9.39 -7.31 -10.69
C LEU A 69 -10.25 -6.15 -10.22
N LEU A 70 -9.75 -4.91 -10.27
CA LEU A 70 -10.52 -3.72 -9.89
C LEU A 70 -11.76 -3.53 -10.78
N PHE A 71 -11.65 -3.81 -12.08
CA PHE A 71 -12.77 -3.75 -13.01
C PHE A 71 -13.85 -4.79 -12.70
N ALA A 72 -13.44 -6.01 -12.28
CA ALA A 72 -14.34 -7.10 -11.91
C ALA A 72 -14.98 -6.92 -10.51
N MET A 73 -14.40 -6.07 -9.66
CA MET A 73 -14.89 -5.87 -8.29
C MET A 73 -16.12 -4.94 -8.25
N PRO A 74 -17.15 -5.29 -7.45
CA PRO A 74 -18.28 -4.40 -7.19
C PRO A 74 -17.83 -3.21 -6.32
N PRO A 75 -18.56 -2.09 -6.33
CA PRO A 75 -18.28 -0.97 -5.43
C PRO A 75 -18.38 -1.39 -3.96
N PHE A 76 -17.58 -0.75 -3.10
CA PHE A 76 -17.60 -1.03 -1.66
C PHE A 76 -18.53 -0.07 -0.91
N LEU A 77 -18.23 1.23 -0.96
CA LEU A 77 -19.11 2.29 -0.45
C LEU A 77 -19.91 2.89 -1.61
N GLY A 78 -21.16 3.28 -1.35
CA GLY A 78 -22.02 3.99 -2.30
C GLY A 78 -22.22 5.45 -1.90
N GLY A 79 -22.36 6.35 -2.88
CA GLY A 79 -22.58 7.77 -2.65
C GLY A 79 -22.21 8.62 -3.86
N GLY A 80 -22.05 9.94 -3.67
CA GLY A 80 -21.54 10.83 -4.72
C GLY A 80 -20.12 10.45 -5.18
N GLU A 81 -19.67 11.03 -6.28
CA GLU A 81 -18.34 10.84 -6.92
C GLU A 81 -18.05 9.44 -7.51
N MET A 82 -18.61 8.36 -6.97
CA MET A 82 -18.38 6.98 -7.44
C MET A 82 -19.41 6.44 -8.45
N ILE A 83 -20.45 7.22 -8.71
CA ILE A 83 -21.59 6.90 -9.58
C ILE A 83 -21.38 7.54 -10.96
N SER A 84 -21.78 6.84 -12.03
CA SER A 84 -21.95 7.45 -13.36
C SER A 84 -23.33 8.10 -13.46
N ASP A 85 -24.41 7.32 -13.26
CA ASP A 85 -25.79 7.80 -13.31
C ASP A 85 -26.62 7.26 -12.14
N VAL A 86 -27.53 8.08 -11.62
CA VAL A 86 -28.46 7.74 -10.53
C VAL A 86 -29.88 7.80 -11.05
N PHE A 87 -30.63 6.72 -10.82
CA PHE A 87 -32.06 6.62 -11.07
C PHE A 87 -32.79 6.38 -9.74
N LEU A 88 -34.12 6.41 -9.77
CA LEU A 88 -34.93 6.18 -8.57
C LEU A 88 -34.83 4.73 -8.05
N ASP A 89 -34.58 3.77 -8.94
CA ASP A 89 -34.59 2.34 -8.67
C ASP A 89 -33.22 1.67 -8.78
N HIS A 90 -32.24 2.32 -9.42
CA HIS A 90 -30.89 1.78 -9.61
C HIS A 90 -29.84 2.88 -9.82
N SER A 91 -28.57 2.50 -9.82
CA SER A 91 -27.45 3.36 -10.19
C SER A 91 -26.44 2.59 -11.05
N THR A 92 -25.72 3.31 -11.91
CA THR A 92 -24.54 2.79 -12.62
C THR A 92 -23.27 3.34 -11.97
N PHE A 93 -22.17 2.58 -11.98
CA PHE A 93 -20.96 2.99 -11.27
C PHE A 93 -19.88 3.45 -12.24
N ALA A 94 -19.06 4.40 -11.80
CA ALA A 94 -17.87 4.80 -12.54
C ALA A 94 -16.89 3.61 -12.70
N GLU A 95 -15.91 3.76 -13.59
CA GLU A 95 -14.78 2.85 -13.67
C GLU A 95 -13.83 3.07 -12.48
N PRO A 96 -13.04 2.06 -12.07
CA PRO A 96 -11.95 2.27 -11.11
C PRO A 96 -10.95 3.33 -11.61
N PRO A 97 -10.35 4.15 -10.72
CA PRO A 97 -10.40 4.05 -9.26
C PRO A 97 -11.66 4.69 -8.63
N SER A 98 -12.33 5.61 -9.31
CA SER A 98 -13.43 6.42 -8.76
C SER A 98 -14.58 5.59 -8.20
N ARG A 99 -14.83 4.39 -8.75
CA ARG A 99 -15.78 3.40 -8.20
C ARG A 99 -15.61 3.13 -6.69
N PHE A 100 -14.39 3.25 -6.18
CA PHE A 100 -14.03 2.91 -4.80
C PHE A 100 -13.84 4.13 -3.88
N GLU A 101 -14.01 5.33 -4.41
CA GLU A 101 -13.74 6.60 -3.70
C GLU A 101 -15.03 7.41 -3.55
N ALA A 102 -15.97 6.89 -2.74
CA ALA A 102 -17.28 7.48 -2.55
C ALA A 102 -17.23 8.76 -1.70
N GLY A 103 -17.87 9.82 -2.19
CA GLY A 103 -18.00 11.11 -1.51
C GLY A 103 -16.76 12.01 -1.66
N THR A 104 -16.77 13.14 -0.95
CA THR A 104 -15.63 14.07 -0.97
C THR A 104 -14.37 13.37 -0.42
N PRO A 105 -13.28 13.28 -1.21
CA PRO A 105 -12.08 12.62 -0.76
C PRO A 105 -11.32 13.46 0.28
N ALA A 106 -10.34 12.84 0.92
CA ALA A 106 -9.39 13.53 1.80
C ALA A 106 -8.35 14.30 0.97
N ILE A 107 -8.79 15.41 0.35
CA ILE A 107 -8.03 16.17 -0.67
C ILE A 107 -6.67 16.65 -0.12
N GLY A 108 -6.69 17.32 1.04
CA GLY A 108 -5.49 17.88 1.63
C GLY A 108 -4.50 16.78 2.05
N GLU A 109 -5.02 15.69 2.57
CA GLU A 109 -4.26 14.52 2.99
C GLU A 109 -3.64 13.80 1.79
N ALA A 110 -4.37 13.67 0.68
CA ALA A 110 -3.86 13.08 -0.56
C ALA A 110 -2.72 13.93 -1.17
N ILE A 111 -2.85 15.26 -1.16
CA ILE A 111 -1.76 16.16 -1.55
C ILE A 111 -0.55 16.00 -0.62
N GLY A 112 -0.80 15.90 0.70
CA GLY A 112 0.24 15.67 1.70
C GLY A 112 0.98 14.33 1.51
N LEU A 113 0.25 13.27 1.14
CA LEU A 113 0.84 11.99 0.78
C LEU A 113 1.72 12.11 -0.48
N GLY A 114 1.27 12.83 -1.51
CA GLY A 114 2.08 13.13 -2.70
C GLY A 114 3.41 13.80 -2.34
N ALA A 115 3.38 14.84 -1.51
CA ALA A 115 4.59 15.51 -1.03
C ALA A 115 5.51 14.59 -0.21
N ALA A 116 4.95 13.68 0.59
CA ALA A 116 5.73 12.69 1.33
C ALA A 116 6.42 11.68 0.41
N ILE A 117 5.73 11.24 -0.66
CA ILE A 117 6.32 10.38 -1.71
C ILE A 117 7.47 11.10 -2.41
N ASP A 118 7.30 12.36 -2.77
CA ASP A 118 8.35 13.16 -3.41
C ASP A 118 9.57 13.30 -2.51
N TYR A 119 9.36 13.57 -1.21
CA TYR A 119 10.43 13.66 -0.21
C TYR A 119 11.23 12.36 -0.10
N LEU A 120 10.55 11.22 0.06
CA LEU A 120 11.19 9.90 0.16
C LEU A 120 11.92 9.53 -1.15
N SER A 121 11.32 9.86 -2.30
CA SER A 121 11.90 9.62 -3.61
C SER A 121 13.15 10.46 -3.85
N ALA A 122 13.17 11.71 -3.40
CA ALA A 122 14.33 12.60 -3.50
C ALA A 122 15.53 12.12 -2.67
N ILE A 123 15.28 11.53 -1.50
CA ILE A 123 16.33 10.85 -0.71
C ILE A 123 16.79 9.60 -1.47
N GLY A 124 15.84 8.82 -1.96
CA GLY A 124 16.02 7.56 -2.65
C GLY A 124 15.81 6.37 -1.70
N MET A 125 14.83 5.52 -2.00
CA MET A 125 14.42 4.40 -1.15
C MET A 125 15.54 3.40 -0.88
N GLN A 126 16.48 3.22 -1.82
CA GLN A 126 17.64 2.36 -1.60
C GLN A 126 18.58 2.94 -0.52
N LYS A 127 18.82 4.26 -0.53
CA LYS A 127 19.66 4.90 0.50
C LYS A 127 19.00 4.83 1.87
N ILE A 128 17.68 4.98 1.93
CA ILE A 128 16.92 4.80 3.16
C ILE A 128 17.12 3.37 3.67
N HIS A 129 16.86 2.37 2.81
CA HIS A 129 17.02 0.96 3.15
C HIS A 129 18.44 0.62 3.64
N ASP A 130 19.47 1.12 2.95
CA ASP A 130 20.87 0.86 3.28
C ASP A 130 21.34 1.58 4.57
N TYR A 131 20.64 2.62 5.01
CA TYR A 131 20.93 3.35 6.25
C TYR A 131 20.31 2.70 7.48
N GLU A 132 19.18 2.03 7.34
CA GLU A 132 18.48 1.34 8.43
C GLU A 132 19.22 0.19 9.15
N PRO A 133 20.27 -0.48 8.61
CA PRO A 133 21.08 -1.45 9.35
C PRO A 133 21.76 -0.86 10.59
N MET A 134 21.84 0.46 10.75
CA MET A 134 22.25 1.08 12.02
C MET A 134 21.33 0.70 13.21
N LYS A 135 20.11 0.20 12.97
CA LYS A 135 19.23 -0.35 14.01
C LYS A 135 19.75 -1.68 14.56
N ILE A 136 20.46 -2.49 13.76
CA ILE A 136 21.11 -3.73 14.21
C ILE A 136 22.21 -3.39 15.23
N PHE A 137 22.99 -2.33 14.98
CA PHE A 137 23.99 -1.84 15.93
C PHE A 137 23.36 -1.42 17.28
N ALA A 138 22.18 -0.81 17.26
CA ALA A 138 21.43 -0.49 18.48
C ALA A 138 20.92 -1.74 19.22
N MET A 139 20.52 -2.80 18.50
CA MET A 139 20.13 -4.09 19.09
C MET A 139 21.34 -4.84 19.67
N ASP A 140 22.49 -4.83 18.99
CA ASP A 140 23.75 -5.39 19.50
C ASP A 140 24.19 -4.69 20.79
N LEU A 141 24.06 -3.36 20.85
CA LEU A 141 24.32 -2.56 22.05
C LEU A 141 23.36 -2.86 23.21
N MET A 142 22.12 -3.29 22.92
CA MET A 142 21.16 -3.71 23.94
C MET A 142 21.42 -5.15 24.39
N GLY A 143 21.84 -6.04 23.50
CA GLY A 143 22.25 -7.41 23.82
C GLY A 143 23.51 -7.45 24.70
N SER A 144 24.46 -6.53 24.47
CA SER A 144 25.69 -6.42 25.26
C SER A 144 25.52 -5.81 26.66
N ARG A 145 24.32 -5.33 27.02
CA ARG A 145 24.01 -4.74 28.34
C ARG A 145 23.31 -5.73 29.28
N ASN A 146 23.08 -6.96 28.85
CA ASN A 146 22.38 -8.01 29.61
C ASN A 146 23.30 -9.17 30.09
N THR A 147 24.61 -8.94 30.15
CA THR A 147 25.60 -9.83 30.79
C THR A 147 26.37 -9.11 31.87
#